data_AF-A0A511X159-F1
#
_entry.id   AF-A0A511X159-F1
#
_cell.length_a   1.000
_cell.length_b   1.000
_cell.length_c   1.000
_cell.angle_alpha   90.00
_cell.angle_beta   90.00
_cell.angle_gamma   90.00
#
_symmetry.space_group_name_H-M   'P 1'
#
loop_
_entity.id
_entity.type
_entity.pdbx_description
1 polymer ?
#
loop_
_entity_poly.entity_id
_entity_poly.type
_entity_poly.pdbx_seq_one_letter_code
_entity_poly.pdbx_strand_id
1 'polypeptide(L)' 'MFTSFLEYKLKEQGKQLKKIDKWFPSTQMCSTCGNIKPMPMRVRTYTCSCGYVGDRDHNSARNIKKEGIRLLASA' A
#
# COMPACT_ATOMS: atom_id res chain seq x y z
N MET A 1 13.16 1.02 14.47
CA MET A 1 12.72 -0.02 15.42
C MET A 1 11.75 -1.01 14.78
N PHE A 2 10.52 -0.62 14.40
CA PHE A 2 9.53 -1.55 13.81
C PHE A 2 10.03 -2.30 12.57
N THR A 3 10.56 -1.60 11.57
CA THR A 3 11.03 -2.21 10.32
C THR A 3 12.24 -3.13 10.54
N SER A 4 13.13 -2.77 11.46
CA SER A 4 14.26 -3.63 11.87
C SER A 4 13.76 -4.94 12.46
N PHE A 5 12.73 -4.89 13.31
CA PHE A 5 12.14 -6.09 13.88
C PHE A 5 11.41 -6.95 12.84
N LEU A 6 10.71 -6.31 11.91
CA LEU A 6 10.06 -7.02 10.82
C LEU A 6 11.08 -7.72 9.91
N GLU A 7 12.20 -7.07 9.63
CA GLU A 7 13.26 -7.59 8.77
C GLU A 7 13.90 -8.86 9.33
N TYR A 8 14.36 -8.86 10.59
CA TYR A 8 14.99 -10.07 11.14
C TYR A 8 14.00 -11.22 11.33
N LYS A 9 12.74 -10.94 11.72
CA LYS A 9 11.70 -11.99 11.84
C LYS A 9 11.33 -12.59 10.49
N LEU A 10 11.28 -11.79 9.43
CA LEU A 10 11.09 -12.33 8.08
C LEU A 10 12.28 -13.18 7.65
N LYS A 11 13.51 -12.72 7.93
CA LYS A 11 14.74 -13.47 7.62
C LYS A 11 14.80 -14.82 8.35
N GLU A 12 14.41 -14.88 9.62
CA GLU A 12 14.27 -16.14 10.39
C GLU A 12 13.32 -17.14 9.71
N GLN A 13 12.33 -16.67 8.95
CA GLN A 13 11.37 -17.50 8.20
C GLN A 13 11.74 -17.70 6.72
N GLY A 14 12.95 -17.29 6.29
CA GLY A 14 13.34 -17.37 4.87
C GLY A 14 12.58 -16.41 3.95
N LYS A 15 11.96 -15.36 4.50
CA LYS A 15 11.22 -14.32 3.76
C LYS A 15 12.05 -13.04 3.63
N GLN A 16 11.64 -12.17 2.72
CA GLN A 16 12.28 -10.87 2.48
C GLN A 16 11.34 -9.71 2.82
N LEU A 17 11.92 -8.63 3.38
CA LEU A 17 11.24 -7.35 3.54
C LEU A 17 11.51 -6.47 2.32
N LYS A 18 10.46 -6.10 1.58
CA LYS A 18 10.55 -5.10 0.51
C LYS A 18 9.90 -3.79 0.95
N LYS A 19 10.67 -2.71 0.88
CA LYS A 19 10.22 -1.34 1.18
C LYS A 19 9.80 -0.68 -0.13
N ILE A 20 8.65 -0.02 -0.12
CA ILE A 20 8.18 0.83 -1.22
C ILE A 20 8.64 2.27 -0.98
N ASP A 21 8.60 3.10 -2.02
CA ASP A 21 8.95 4.52 -1.91
C ASP A 21 8.00 5.26 -0.95
N LYS A 22 8.55 6.19 -0.15
CA LYS A 22 7.78 6.96 0.84
C LYS A 22 6.75 7.92 0.23
N TRP A 23 6.94 8.31 -1.03
CA TRP A 23 6.08 9.18 -1.80
C TRP A 23 5.06 8.43 -2.65
N PHE A 24 5.08 7.09 -2.62
CA PHE A 24 4.06 6.30 -3.29
C PHE A 24 2.66 6.66 -2.73
N PRO A 25 1.70 7.08 -3.58
CA PRO A 25 0.44 7.67 -3.14
C PRO A 25 -0.59 6.63 -2.67
N SER A 26 -0.21 5.73 -1.76
CA SER A 26 -0.99 4.56 -1.33
C SER A 26 -2.38 4.92 -0.78
N THR A 27 -2.52 6.04 -0.06
CA THR A 27 -3.80 6.49 0.50
C THR A 27 -4.67 7.26 -0.50
N GLN A 28 -4.07 7.79 -1.57
CA GLN A 28 -4.73 8.63 -2.57
C GLN A 28 -5.14 7.84 -3.82
N MET A 29 -4.37 6.80 -4.16
CA MET A 29 -4.61 5.93 -5.31
C MET A 29 -5.77 4.97 -5.07
N CYS A 30 -6.61 4.75 -6.07
CA CYS A 30 -7.67 3.74 -6.02
C CYS A 30 -7.07 2.35 -6.25
N SER A 31 -7.30 1.44 -5.31
CA SER A 31 -6.84 0.05 -5.43
C SER A 31 -7.53 -0.77 -6.50
N THR A 32 -8.58 -0.26 -7.14
CA THR A 32 -9.28 -0.92 -8.24
C THR A 32 -8.84 -0.38 -9.59
N CYS A 33 -8.89 0.94 -9.82
CA CYS A 33 -8.62 1.54 -11.14
C CYS A 33 -7.31 2.35 -11.23
N GLY A 34 -6.58 2.56 -10.14
CA GLY A 34 -5.33 3.33 -10.14
C GLY A 34 -5.49 4.85 -10.15
N ASN A 35 -6.71 5.40 -10.26
CA ASN A 35 -6.92 6.86 -10.23
C ASN A 35 -6.44 7.46 -8.89
N ILE A 36 -5.79 8.62 -8.95
CA ILE A 36 -5.27 9.33 -7.78
C ILE A 36 -6.17 10.52 -7.49
N LYS A 37 -6.55 10.69 -6.21
CA LYS A 37 -7.30 11.86 -5.76
C LYS A 37 -6.84 12.31 -4.36
N PRO A 38 -7.05 13.60 -4.00
CA PRO A 38 -6.80 14.06 -2.64
C PRO A 38 -7.55 13.22 -1.60
N MET A 39 -6.85 12.83 -0.54
CA MET A 39 -7.41 12.02 0.56
C MET A 39 -7.03 12.65 1.91
N PRO A 40 -7.81 13.63 2.41
CA PRO A 40 -7.53 14.28 3.69
C PRO A 40 -7.54 13.27 4.86
N MET A 41 -6.71 13.49 5.88
CA MET A 41 -6.54 12.53 7.00
C MET A 41 -7.84 12.22 7.76
N ARG A 42 -8.78 13.16 7.83
CA ARG A 42 -10.10 12.97 8.47
C ARG A 42 -11.04 12.06 7.69
N VAL A 43 -10.80 11.87 6.40
CA VAL A 43 -11.65 11.01 5.55
C VAL A 43 -11.20 9.56 5.72
N ARG A 44 -12.10 8.71 6.20
CA ARG A 44 -11.84 7.30 6.47
C ARG A 44 -12.46 6.35 5.44
N THR A 45 -13.50 6.81 4.73
CA THR A 45 -14.09 6.08 3.60
C THR A 45 -13.51 6.56 2.28
N TYR A 46 -12.93 5.65 1.50
CA TYR A 46 -12.44 5.90 0.15
C TYR A 46 -13.55 5.65 -0.86
N THR A 47 -13.97 6.69 -1.59
CA THR A 47 -14.96 6.62 -2.69
C THR A 47 -14.31 6.97 -4.02
N CYS A 48 -14.36 6.09 -5.01
CA CYS A 48 -13.80 6.33 -6.34
C CYS A 48 -14.88 6.54 -7.40
N SER A 49 -14.57 7.30 -8.45
CA SER A 49 -15.41 7.43 -9.65
C SER A 49 -15.60 6.11 -10.40
N CYS A 50 -14.72 5.13 -10.22
CA CYS A 50 -14.88 3.79 -10.80
C CYS A 50 -15.89 2.90 -10.05
N GLY A 51 -16.55 3.41 -9.00
CA GLY A 51 -17.54 2.68 -8.20
C GLY A 51 -16.98 1.98 -6.96
N TYR A 52 -15.66 1.96 -6.74
CA TYR A 52 -15.10 1.41 -5.50
C TYR A 52 -15.43 2.30 -4.30
N VAL A 53 -16.04 1.70 -3.26
CA VAL A 53 -16.30 2.32 -1.96
C VAL A 53 -15.82 1.37 -0.86
N GLY A 54 -15.01 1.86 0.08
CA GLY A 54 -14.53 1.04 1.19
C GLY A 54 -13.66 1.81 2.19
N ASP A 55 -13.13 1.11 3.18
CA ASP A 55 -12.20 1.70 4.15
C ASP A 55 -10.90 2.16 3.49
N ARG A 56 -10.40 3.34 3.89
CA ARG A 56 -9.17 3.95 3.37
C ARG A 56 -7.95 3.10 3.64
N ASP A 57 -7.83 2.54 4.83
CA ASP A 57 -6.64 1.79 5.23
C ASP A 57 -6.63 0.43 4.51
N HIS A 58 -7.80 -0.18 4.31
CA HIS A 58 -7.94 -1.34 3.43
C HIS A 58 -7.52 -1.03 1.98
N ASN A 59 -7.99 0.09 1.41
CA ASN A 59 -7.57 0.54 0.09
C ASN A 59 -6.04 0.74 0.02
N SER A 60 -5.47 1.41 1.02
CA SER A 60 -4.03 1.67 1.12
C SER A 60 -3.22 0.36 1.22
N ALA A 61 -3.66 -0.60 2.03
CA ALA A 61 -3.01 -1.91 2.16
C ALA A 61 -2.99 -2.66 0.82
N ARG A 62 -4.09 -2.63 0.05
CA ARG A 62 -4.13 -3.20 -1.31
C ARG A 62 -3.14 -2.54 -2.25
N ASN A 63 -3.00 -1.21 -2.19
CA ASN A 63 -2.03 -0.47 -2.99
C ASN A 63 -0.59 -0.79 -2.62
N ILE A 64 -0.26 -0.83 -1.32
CA ILE A 64 1.08 -1.19 -0.83
C ILE A 64 1.46 -2.59 -1.28
N LYS A 65 0.53 -3.55 -1.20
CA LYS A 65 0.75 -4.92 -1.70
C LYS A 65 1.03 -4.95 -3.20
N LYS A 66 0.21 -4.25 -4.00
CA LYS A 66 0.38 -4.18 -5.47
C LYS A 66 1.74 -3.58 -5.85
N GLU A 67 2.13 -2.50 -5.19
CA GLU A 67 3.43 -1.86 -5.45
C GLU A 67 4.60 -2.75 -5.04
N GLY A 68 4.51 -3.44 -3.89
CA GLY A 68 5.51 -4.41 -3.48
C GLY A 68 5.68 -5.55 -4.49
N ILE A 69 4.58 -6.07 -5.04
CA ILE A 69 4.62 -7.10 -6.09
C ILE A 69 5.24 -6.55 -7.38
N ARG A 70 4.90 -5.32 -7.79
CA ARG A 70 5.49 -4.67 -8.96
C ARG A 70 7.00 -4.56 -8.84
N LEU A 71 7.50 -4.10 -7.68
CA LEU A 71 8.94 -3.99 -7.42
C LEU A 71 9.65 -5.35 -7.39
N LEU A 72 8.96 -6.42 -6.96
CA LEU A 72 9.49 -7.78 -7.01
C LEU A 72 9.58 -8.34 -8.42
N ALA A 73 8.65 -7.99 -9.30
CA ALA A 73 8.65 -8.45 -10.70
C ALA A 73 9.65 -7.69 -11.58
N SER A 74 10.12 -6.51 -11.13
CA SER A 74 11.12 -5.70 -11.83
C SER A 74 12.55 -5.89 -11.30
N ALA A 75 12.76 -6.82 -10.38
CA ALA A 75 14.05 -7.15 -9.76
C ALA A 75 14.55 -8.52 -10.26
#